data_AF-A0A293LEW8-F1
#
_entry.id   AF-A0A293LEW8-F1
#
_cell.length_a   1.000
_cell.length_b   1.000
_cell.length_c   1.000
_cell.angle_alpha   90.00
_cell.angle_beta   90.00
_cell.angle_gamma   90.00
#
_symmetry.space_group_name_H-M   'P 1'
#
loop_
_entity.id
_entity.type
_entity.pdbx_description
1 polymer ?
#
loop_
_entity_poly.entity_id
_entity_poly.type
_entity_poly.pdbx_seq_one_letter_code
_entity_poly.pdbx_strand_id
1 'polypeptide(L)'
;MVAMGHLQLLTVAFLVAACSLEGTQAVDLRTQVDAHVSPPSVPTLNNVLKRISRQASLKSRWHIQGILKLIGDAYTSGKQHRFSDCFNIDGYSARLSVKADLFDGVPWLGLYFGICWSWNDKALAWPFRTPYTLTIIHPTKREQDVSSNVTEFSAENSKNFERPTEWYNKTWGIPKFLKVENAIKKGYITDDAISVSVELHPFYRLTNSVSR
;
A
#
# COMPACT_ATOMS: atom_id res chain seq x y z
N MET A 1 6.85 27.35 61.99
CA MET A 1 5.49 26.81 62.11
C MET A 1 5.33 25.74 61.03
N VAL A 2 5.03 24.53 61.45
CA VAL A 2 5.17 23.24 60.74
C VAL A 2 3.96 22.94 59.85
N ALA A 3 4.21 22.31 58.69
CA ALA A 3 3.44 21.23 58.02
C ALA A 3 3.83 21.22 56.52
N MET A 4 4.80 20.44 56.04
CA MET A 4 4.82 18.97 55.84
C MET A 4 3.51 18.39 55.29
N GLY A 5 3.43 18.29 53.96
CA GLY A 5 2.51 17.43 53.22
C GLY A 5 3.25 16.20 52.70
N HIS A 6 2.88 15.05 53.25
CA HIS A 6 3.29 13.67 52.93
C HIS A 6 3.02 13.30 51.44
N LEU A 7 3.94 12.63 50.74
CA LEU A 7 4.06 11.15 50.53
C LEU A 7 2.95 10.60 49.58
N GLN A 8 3.16 9.75 48.57
CA GLN A 8 4.12 8.64 48.44
C GLN A 8 4.01 8.05 47.01
N LEU A 9 5.14 7.72 46.37
CA LEU A 9 5.18 6.86 45.17
C LEU A 9 4.90 5.40 45.59
N LEU A 10 3.98 4.73 44.90
CA LEU A 10 3.72 3.30 45.05
C LEU A 10 4.70 2.49 44.19
N THR A 11 5.63 1.79 44.85
CA THR A 11 6.41 0.67 44.30
C THR A 11 5.62 -0.62 44.53
N VAL A 12 5.41 -1.41 43.48
CA VAL A 12 4.80 -2.75 43.57
C VAL A 12 5.92 -3.78 43.62
N ALA A 13 6.09 -4.43 44.77
CA ALA A 13 6.98 -5.57 44.96
C ALA A 13 6.20 -6.89 44.80
N PHE A 14 6.75 -7.83 44.04
CA PHE A 14 6.22 -9.18 43.88
C PHE A 14 6.66 -10.07 45.06
N LEU A 15 5.70 -10.73 45.71
CA LEU A 15 5.93 -11.74 46.74
C LEU A 15 6.19 -13.12 46.09
N VAL A 16 7.31 -13.74 46.48
CA VAL A 16 7.59 -15.17 46.29
C VAL A 16 7.06 -15.91 47.49
N ALA A 17 6.18 -16.89 47.28
CA ALA A 17 5.78 -17.84 48.31
C ALA A 17 6.37 -19.22 47.99
N ALA A 18 7.30 -19.67 48.83
CA ALA A 18 7.77 -21.04 48.89
C ALA A 18 6.91 -21.81 49.89
N CYS A 19 6.52 -23.04 49.56
CA CYS A 19 6.05 -24.03 50.52
C CYS A 19 6.68 -25.38 50.16
N SER A 20 7.62 -25.80 51.01
CA SER A 20 8.11 -27.18 51.10
C SER A 20 7.16 -27.99 51.98
N LEU A 21 6.84 -29.22 51.57
CA LEU A 21 6.41 -30.26 52.50
C LEU A 21 6.98 -31.60 52.01
N GLU A 22 7.92 -32.17 52.77
CA GLU A 22 8.40 -33.54 52.60
C GLU A 22 7.47 -34.51 53.34
N GLY A 23 7.26 -35.69 52.75
CA GLY A 23 6.44 -36.74 53.34
C GLY A 23 6.31 -37.96 52.43
N THR A 24 7.35 -38.79 52.46
CA THR A 24 7.62 -40.01 51.69
C THR A 24 6.53 -41.09 51.77
N GLN A 25 6.11 -41.64 50.62
CA GLN A 25 5.80 -43.06 50.46
C GLN A 25 6.14 -43.51 49.03
N ALA A 26 6.98 -44.54 48.94
CA ALA A 26 7.44 -45.14 47.70
C ALA A 26 6.34 -45.96 47.02
N VAL A 27 6.09 -45.70 45.73
CA VAL A 27 5.37 -46.61 44.84
C VAL A 27 6.01 -46.59 43.46
N ASP A 28 6.70 -47.70 43.18
CA ASP A 28 6.88 -48.44 41.93
C ASP A 28 6.96 -47.69 40.57
N LEU A 29 8.13 -47.85 39.92
CA LEU A 29 8.42 -47.45 38.55
C LEU A 29 7.66 -48.34 37.55
N ARG A 30 6.58 -47.83 36.94
CA ARG A 30 6.11 -48.30 35.62
C ARG A 30 5.57 -47.16 34.77
N THR A 31 6.45 -46.69 33.89
CA THR A 31 6.26 -46.16 32.53
C THR A 31 4.81 -45.92 32.06
N GLN A 32 4.42 -44.64 31.91
CA GLN A 32 3.51 -44.23 30.83
C GLN A 32 4.09 -42.99 30.15
N VAL A 33 4.62 -43.24 28.97
CA VAL A 33 5.19 -42.28 28.03
C VAL A 33 4.09 -41.89 27.04
N ASP A 34 4.11 -40.61 26.67
CA ASP A 34 3.44 -39.95 25.54
C ASP A 34 2.00 -39.43 25.72
N ALA A 35 1.94 -38.20 26.24
CA ALA A 35 0.96 -37.22 25.81
C ALA A 35 1.11 -36.97 24.30
N HIS A 36 0.04 -37.23 23.56
CA HIS A 36 -0.05 -37.04 22.12
C HIS A 36 0.04 -35.54 21.75
N VAL A 37 1.26 -35.00 21.67
CA VAL A 37 1.51 -33.69 21.08
C VAL A 37 1.31 -33.82 19.58
N SER A 38 0.17 -33.35 19.09
CA SER A 38 -0.08 -33.28 17.65
C SER A 38 1.00 -32.39 17.01
N PRO A 39 1.69 -32.83 15.95
CA PRO A 39 2.69 -32.01 15.28
C PRO A 39 2.03 -30.74 14.73
N PRO A 40 2.76 -29.60 14.65
CA PRO A 40 2.23 -28.39 14.06
C PRO A 40 1.74 -28.71 12.64
N SER A 41 0.47 -28.44 12.38
CA SER A 41 -0.17 -28.76 11.11
C SER A 41 0.62 -28.13 9.95
N VAL A 42 1.27 -28.97 9.16
CA VAL A 42 1.92 -28.55 7.91
C VAL A 42 0.80 -28.01 7.00
N PRO A 43 0.87 -26.74 6.56
CA PRO A 43 -0.16 -26.20 5.69
C PRO A 43 -0.20 -27.03 4.41
N THR A 44 -1.37 -27.61 4.11
CA THR A 44 -1.58 -28.38 2.88
C THR A 44 -1.24 -27.55 1.66
N LEU A 45 -0.80 -28.20 0.59
CA LEU A 45 -0.51 -27.55 -0.70
C LEU A 45 -1.68 -26.68 -1.15
N ASN A 46 -2.93 -27.10 -0.91
CA ASN A 46 -4.11 -26.29 -1.20
C ASN A 46 -4.22 -25.02 -0.33
N ASN A 47 -3.79 -25.06 0.93
CA ASN A 47 -3.74 -23.86 1.79
C ASN A 47 -2.58 -22.92 1.41
N VAL A 48 -1.45 -23.48 0.98
CA VAL A 48 -0.32 -22.73 0.41
C VAL A 48 -0.74 -22.10 -0.92
N LEU A 49 -1.33 -22.86 -1.82
CA LEU A 49 -1.86 -22.40 -3.10
C LEU A 49 -3.01 -21.41 -2.90
N LYS A 50 -3.88 -21.57 -1.91
CA LYS A 50 -4.95 -20.61 -1.59
C LYS A 50 -4.39 -19.30 -0.98
N ARG A 51 -3.29 -19.38 -0.23
CA ARG A 51 -2.51 -18.19 0.20
C ARG A 51 -1.80 -17.51 -0.97
N ILE A 52 -1.24 -18.27 -1.89
CA ILE A 52 -0.65 -17.78 -3.15
C ILE A 52 -1.74 -17.24 -4.10
N SER A 53 -2.94 -17.81 -4.03
CA SER A 53 -4.14 -17.49 -4.81
C SER A 53 -5.03 -16.43 -4.16
N ARG A 54 -4.59 -15.75 -3.08
CA ARG A 54 -4.99 -14.36 -2.90
C ARG A 54 -4.41 -13.61 -4.08
N GLN A 55 -5.14 -13.65 -5.19
CA GLN A 55 -4.73 -13.15 -6.49
C GLN A 55 -4.28 -11.71 -6.26
N ALA A 56 -2.96 -11.50 -6.24
CA ALA A 56 -2.42 -10.21 -5.88
C ALA A 56 -3.08 -9.19 -6.82
N SER A 57 -3.72 -8.18 -6.23
CA SER A 57 -4.48 -7.22 -7.03
C SER A 57 -3.49 -6.55 -7.96
N LEU A 58 -3.76 -6.61 -9.26
CA LEU A 58 -3.00 -5.90 -10.26
C LEU A 58 -3.55 -4.50 -10.48
N LYS A 59 -4.69 -4.17 -9.88
CA LYS A 59 -5.36 -2.89 -10.08
C LYS A 59 -5.70 -2.24 -8.76
N SER A 60 -5.45 -0.95 -8.65
CA SER A 60 -5.90 -0.14 -7.52
C SER A 60 -6.60 1.11 -8.03
N ARG A 61 -7.70 1.48 -7.38
CA ARG A 61 -8.49 2.68 -7.68
C ARG A 61 -8.44 3.60 -6.47
N TRP A 62 -8.32 4.89 -6.74
CA TRP A 62 -8.42 5.94 -5.73
C TRP A 62 -9.49 6.95 -6.14
N HIS A 63 -10.45 7.18 -5.24
CA HIS A 63 -11.47 8.21 -5.37
C HIS A 63 -11.06 9.42 -4.53
N ILE A 64 -10.99 10.59 -5.17
CA ILE A 64 -10.46 11.82 -4.60
C ILE A 64 -11.59 12.82 -4.46
N GLN A 65 -11.90 13.22 -3.24
CA GLN A 65 -12.86 14.28 -2.90
C GLN A 65 -12.13 15.62 -2.70
N GLY A 66 -12.76 16.74 -3.03
CA GLY A 66 -12.16 18.08 -2.90
C GLY A 66 -11.15 18.41 -4.01
N ILE A 67 -11.41 17.99 -5.25
CA ILE A 67 -10.50 18.20 -6.38
C ILE A 67 -10.49 19.65 -6.88
N LEU A 68 -11.62 20.35 -6.78
CA LEU A 68 -11.74 21.75 -7.18
C LEU A 68 -10.89 22.65 -6.31
N LYS A 69 -10.77 22.36 -5.01
CA LYS A 69 -9.83 23.07 -4.13
C LYS A 69 -8.37 22.87 -4.58
N LEU A 70 -7.99 21.63 -4.93
CA LEU A 70 -6.65 21.35 -5.45
C LEU A 70 -6.33 22.18 -6.70
N ILE A 71 -7.29 22.27 -7.62
CA ILE A 71 -7.18 23.05 -8.85
C ILE A 71 -7.11 24.55 -8.53
N GLY A 72 -7.99 25.05 -7.66
CA GLY A 72 -8.04 26.44 -7.23
C GLY A 72 -6.72 26.89 -6.58
N ASP A 73 -6.21 26.10 -5.64
CA ASP A 73 -4.94 26.38 -4.97
C ASP A 73 -3.76 26.39 -5.97
N ALA A 74 -3.80 25.58 -7.03
CA ALA A 74 -2.77 25.58 -8.07
C ALA A 74 -2.75 26.87 -8.89
N TYR A 75 -3.89 27.55 -9.09
CA TYR A 75 -3.89 28.89 -9.71
C TYR A 75 -3.15 29.93 -8.88
N THR A 76 -3.11 29.77 -7.55
CA THR A 76 -2.41 30.70 -6.65
C THR A 76 -0.93 30.34 -6.49
N SER A 77 -0.59 29.06 -6.34
CA SER A 77 0.78 28.61 -6.07
C SER A 77 1.55 28.12 -7.31
N GLY A 78 0.92 28.11 -8.49
CA GLY A 78 1.43 27.53 -9.72
C GLY A 78 1.26 26.01 -9.81
N LYS A 79 1.33 25.29 -8.68
CA LYS A 79 1.14 23.84 -8.62
C LYS A 79 0.65 23.37 -7.25
N GLN A 80 -0.11 22.28 -7.24
CA GLN A 80 -0.57 21.58 -6.05
C GLN A 80 -0.61 20.07 -6.26
N HIS A 81 -0.58 19.32 -5.16
CA HIS A 81 -0.43 17.87 -5.21
C HIS A 81 -1.17 17.18 -4.07
N ARG A 82 -1.86 16.07 -4.38
CA ARG A 82 -2.38 15.14 -3.37
C ARG A 82 -1.89 13.73 -3.63
N PHE A 83 -1.69 13.01 -2.54
CA PHE A 83 -1.27 11.60 -2.53
C PHE A 83 -2.39 10.75 -1.96
N SER A 84 -2.53 9.52 -2.45
CA SER A 84 -3.28 8.48 -1.77
C SER A 84 -2.50 7.98 -0.56
N ASP A 85 -3.18 7.28 0.34
CA ASP A 85 -2.52 6.33 1.23
C ASP A 85 -1.76 5.28 0.42
N CYS A 86 -0.77 4.64 1.04
CA CYS A 86 -0.11 3.50 0.43
C CYS A 86 -1.05 2.29 0.41
N PHE A 87 -1.12 1.59 -0.71
CA PHE A 87 -1.92 0.40 -0.94
C PHE A 87 -1.04 -0.74 -1.46
N ASN A 88 -1.48 -1.98 -1.23
CA ASN A 88 -0.81 -3.16 -1.77
C ASN A 88 -1.22 -3.39 -3.24
N ILE A 89 -0.24 -3.62 -4.11
CA ILE A 89 -0.45 -3.97 -5.52
C ILE A 89 0.65 -4.93 -5.98
N ASP A 90 0.26 -6.12 -6.44
CA ASP A 90 1.16 -7.22 -6.79
C ASP A 90 2.27 -7.51 -5.75
N GLY A 91 1.94 -7.43 -4.45
CA GLY A 91 2.89 -7.63 -3.36
C GLY A 91 3.75 -6.40 -3.01
N TYR A 92 3.80 -5.38 -3.86
CA TYR A 92 4.44 -4.08 -3.58
C TYR A 92 3.52 -3.20 -2.73
N SER A 93 4.10 -2.33 -1.90
CA SER A 93 3.40 -1.17 -1.34
C SER A 93 3.60 0.01 -2.29
N ALA A 94 2.52 0.68 -2.67
CA ALA A 94 2.55 1.73 -3.67
C ALA A 94 1.52 2.82 -3.38
N ARG A 95 1.62 3.96 -4.06
CA ARG A 95 0.68 5.06 -3.95
C ARG A 95 0.45 5.73 -5.30
N LEU A 96 -0.71 6.35 -5.42
CA LEU A 96 -1.06 7.23 -6.51
C LEU A 96 -0.94 8.68 -6.06
N SER A 97 -0.73 9.57 -7.03
CA SER A 97 -0.74 10.99 -6.72
C SER A 97 -1.25 11.81 -7.90
N VAL A 98 -2.06 12.83 -7.61
CA VAL A 98 -2.70 13.72 -8.60
C VAL A 98 -2.22 15.13 -8.38
N LYS A 99 -1.63 15.73 -9.41
CA LYS A 99 -1.15 17.11 -9.40
C LYS A 99 -2.05 18.00 -10.25
N ALA A 100 -2.31 19.20 -9.77
CA ALA A 100 -2.78 20.29 -10.61
C ALA A 100 -1.58 21.22 -10.84
N ASP A 101 -1.24 21.49 -12.10
CA ASP A 101 -0.07 22.30 -12.47
C ASP A 101 -0.42 23.20 -13.66
N LEU A 102 0.11 24.42 -13.66
CA LEU A 102 -0.09 25.39 -14.73
C LEU A 102 1.06 25.27 -15.74
N PHE A 103 0.72 24.84 -16.95
CA PHE A 103 1.61 24.85 -18.09
C PHE A 103 1.18 25.97 -19.04
N ASP A 104 2.02 26.99 -19.20
CA ASP A 104 1.75 28.14 -20.06
C ASP A 104 0.42 28.84 -19.72
N GLY A 105 0.13 28.95 -18.42
CA GLY A 105 -1.13 29.52 -17.89
C GLY A 105 -2.34 28.58 -17.99
N VAL A 106 -2.19 27.40 -18.58
CA VAL A 106 -3.27 26.41 -18.72
C VAL A 106 -3.16 25.36 -17.62
N PRO A 107 -4.21 25.14 -16.81
CA PRO A 107 -4.18 24.12 -15.77
C PRO A 107 -4.38 22.70 -16.32
N TRP A 108 -3.52 21.78 -15.88
CA TRP A 108 -3.58 20.36 -16.18
C TRP A 108 -3.65 19.53 -14.92
N LEU A 109 -4.41 18.44 -14.98
CA LEU A 109 -4.31 17.34 -14.04
C LEU A 109 -3.23 16.38 -14.56
N GLY A 110 -2.23 16.13 -13.72
CA GLY A 110 -1.22 15.09 -13.91
C GLY A 110 -1.48 13.92 -12.96
N LEU A 111 -1.20 12.70 -13.43
CA LEU A 111 -1.37 11.47 -12.66
C LEU A 111 -0.04 10.73 -12.58
N TYR A 112 0.30 10.26 -11.38
CA TYR A 112 1.59 9.66 -11.06
C TYR A 112 1.43 8.43 -10.17
N PHE A 113 2.40 7.53 -10.28
CA PHE A 113 2.54 6.31 -9.49
C PHE A 113 3.88 6.32 -8.76
N GLY A 114 3.93 5.77 -7.55
CA GLY A 114 5.19 5.59 -6.84
C GLY A 114 5.12 4.46 -5.84
N ILE A 115 6.30 4.02 -5.44
CA ILE A 115 6.47 2.90 -4.52
C ILE A 115 6.62 3.43 -3.09
N CYS A 116 5.95 2.77 -2.15
CA CYS A 116 6.11 2.97 -0.73
C CYS A 116 6.97 1.85 -0.14
N TRP A 117 7.65 2.13 0.96
CA TRP A 117 8.35 1.11 1.71
C TRP A 117 7.39 0.08 2.31
N SER A 118 7.85 -1.17 2.38
CA SER A 118 7.17 -2.23 3.11
C SER A 118 8.13 -3.26 3.68
N TRP A 119 7.70 -3.94 4.74
CA TRP A 119 8.43 -5.09 5.30
C TRP A 119 8.66 -6.22 4.29
N ASN A 120 7.81 -6.32 3.25
CA ASN A 120 7.90 -7.33 2.21
C ASN A 120 8.94 -7.00 1.13
N ASP A 121 9.52 -5.79 1.13
CA ASP A 121 10.40 -5.33 0.04
C ASP A 121 11.63 -6.22 -0.14
N LYS A 122 12.10 -6.91 0.90
CA LYS A 122 13.23 -7.86 0.81
C LYS A 122 12.94 -9.08 -0.05
N ALA A 123 11.67 -9.45 -0.23
CA ALA A 123 11.22 -10.61 -0.99
C ALA A 123 10.76 -10.26 -2.43
N LEU A 124 10.81 -8.98 -2.80
CA LEU A 124 10.37 -8.50 -4.11
C LEU A 124 11.55 -8.23 -5.04
N ALA A 125 11.27 -8.21 -6.34
CA ALA A 125 12.27 -7.86 -7.35
C ALA A 125 12.50 -6.34 -7.38
N TRP A 126 13.77 -5.93 -7.51
CA TRP A 126 14.16 -4.53 -7.60
C TRP A 126 15.21 -4.29 -8.69
N PRO A 127 15.21 -3.12 -9.35
CA PRO A 127 14.19 -2.07 -9.25
C PRO A 127 12.81 -2.54 -9.77
N PHE A 128 11.75 -1.85 -9.38
CA PHE A 128 10.41 -2.10 -9.92
C PHE A 128 10.43 -1.83 -11.44
N ARG A 129 10.07 -2.85 -12.24
CA ARG A 129 10.07 -2.79 -13.71
C ARG A 129 8.79 -3.32 -14.34
N THR A 130 7.74 -3.53 -13.54
CA THR A 130 6.47 -4.02 -14.07
C THR A 130 5.77 -2.90 -14.85
N PRO A 131 5.49 -3.07 -16.15
CA PRO A 131 4.73 -2.08 -16.91
C PRO A 131 3.37 -1.80 -16.28
N TYR A 132 2.86 -0.59 -16.42
CA TYR A 132 1.57 -0.24 -15.82
C TYR A 132 0.79 0.78 -16.66
N THR A 133 -0.52 0.80 -16.46
CA THR A 133 -1.42 1.80 -17.03
C THR A 133 -1.91 2.71 -15.92
N LEU A 134 -1.80 4.02 -16.14
CA LEU A 134 -2.46 5.04 -15.33
C LEU A 134 -3.75 5.45 -16.03
N THR A 135 -4.82 5.67 -15.27
CA THR A 135 -6.13 6.04 -15.81
C THR A 135 -6.80 7.12 -14.97
N ILE A 136 -7.33 8.16 -15.62
CA ILE A 136 -8.39 9.01 -15.06
C ILE A 136 -9.72 8.43 -15.55
N ILE A 137 -10.56 8.04 -14.59
CA ILE A 137 -11.77 7.26 -14.83
C ILE A 137 -12.95 8.21 -15.01
N HIS A 138 -13.68 8.06 -16.12
CA HIS A 138 -14.94 8.74 -16.30
C HIS A 138 -16.00 8.05 -15.43
N PRO A 139 -16.81 8.77 -14.64
CA PRO A 139 -17.69 8.18 -13.64
C PRO A 139 -18.75 7.22 -14.22
N THR A 140 -19.26 7.49 -15.43
CA THR A 140 -20.35 6.72 -16.05
C THR A 140 -20.04 6.09 -17.41
N LYS A 141 -18.95 6.45 -18.08
CA LYS A 141 -18.69 6.14 -19.50
C LYS A 141 -17.27 5.61 -19.67
N ARG A 142 -17.10 4.29 -19.50
CA ARG A 142 -15.78 3.65 -19.47
C ARG A 142 -14.98 3.88 -20.76
N GLU A 143 -15.65 3.98 -21.90
CA GLU A 143 -15.04 4.31 -23.20
C GLU A 143 -14.42 5.71 -23.24
N GLN A 144 -14.76 6.56 -22.26
CA GLN A 144 -14.16 7.88 -22.08
C GLN A 144 -13.05 7.89 -21.02
N ASP A 145 -12.67 6.76 -20.44
CA ASP A 145 -11.50 6.72 -19.55
C ASP A 145 -10.25 7.22 -20.30
N VAL A 146 -9.53 8.17 -19.70
CA VAL A 146 -8.25 8.63 -20.25
C VAL A 146 -7.17 7.77 -19.64
N SER A 147 -6.43 7.03 -20.47
CA SER A 147 -5.40 6.10 -20.00
C SER A 147 -4.08 6.33 -20.70
N SER A 148 -2.98 6.03 -20.00
CA SER A 148 -1.65 6.03 -20.60
C SER A 148 -0.79 4.92 -20.01
N ASN A 149 -0.02 4.27 -20.87
CA ASN A 149 0.84 3.16 -20.52
C ASN A 149 2.25 3.66 -20.22
N VAL A 150 2.84 3.13 -19.16
CA VAL A 150 4.24 3.30 -18.81
C VAL A 150 4.90 1.94 -18.94
N THR A 151 5.62 1.78 -20.04
CA THR A 151 6.36 0.55 -20.39
C THR A 151 7.87 0.74 -20.31
N GLU A 152 8.33 1.98 -20.36
CA GLU A 152 9.75 2.33 -20.40
C GLU A 152 10.22 2.92 -19.07
N PHE A 153 11.37 2.44 -18.61
CA PHE A 153 12.01 2.92 -17.41
C PHE A 153 13.41 3.42 -17.73
N SER A 154 13.52 4.74 -17.92
CA SER A 154 14.74 5.42 -18.34
C SER A 154 15.67 5.70 -17.15
N ALA A 155 16.87 6.23 -17.45
CA ALA A 155 17.78 6.72 -16.43
C ALA A 155 17.21 7.90 -15.61
N GLU A 156 16.26 8.66 -16.19
CA GLU A 156 15.62 9.81 -15.54
C GLU A 156 14.68 9.38 -14.41
N ASN A 157 13.94 8.30 -14.61
CA ASN A 157 12.93 7.82 -13.65
C ASN A 157 13.38 6.60 -12.84
N SER A 158 14.57 6.05 -13.10
CA SER A 158 15.07 4.84 -12.45
C SER A 158 15.02 4.92 -10.93
N LYS A 159 15.46 6.05 -10.36
CA LYS A 159 15.48 6.30 -8.91
C LYS A 159 14.10 6.29 -8.26
N ASN A 160 13.05 6.62 -9.01
CA ASN A 160 11.67 6.56 -8.51
C ASN A 160 11.20 5.12 -8.24
N PHE A 161 11.85 4.15 -8.87
CA PHE A 161 11.47 2.73 -8.86
C PHE A 161 12.51 1.83 -8.19
N GLU A 162 13.55 2.39 -7.60
CA GLU A 162 14.50 1.65 -6.75
C GLU A 162 13.81 1.14 -5.48
N ARG A 163 14.44 0.19 -4.78
CA ARG A 163 13.93 -0.27 -3.50
C ARG A 163 13.88 0.90 -2.52
N PRO A 164 12.72 1.22 -1.91
CA PRO A 164 12.63 2.32 -0.96
C PRO A 164 13.61 2.12 0.22
N THR A 165 14.36 3.18 0.52
CA THR A 165 15.19 3.29 1.73
C THR A 165 14.52 4.16 2.80
N GLU A 166 13.58 5.01 2.39
CA GLU A 166 12.70 5.82 3.22
C GLU A 166 11.25 5.34 3.07
N TRP A 167 10.29 5.98 3.75
CA TRP A 167 8.87 5.62 3.71
C TRP A 167 8.27 5.51 2.30
N TYR A 168 8.78 6.27 1.33
CA TYR A 168 8.34 6.22 -0.06
C TYR A 168 9.37 6.82 -1.02
N ASN A 169 9.29 6.41 -2.29
CA ASN A 169 9.98 7.09 -3.38
C ASN A 169 9.15 8.28 -3.92
N LYS A 170 9.81 9.13 -4.70
CA LYS A 170 9.12 10.15 -5.52
C LYS A 170 8.23 9.45 -6.56
N THR A 171 7.03 9.99 -6.79
CA THR A 171 6.14 9.47 -7.84
C THR A 171 6.61 9.89 -9.23
N TRP A 172 6.38 9.03 -10.22
CA TRP A 172 6.63 9.25 -11.64
C TRP A 172 5.33 9.08 -12.44
N GLY A 173 5.16 9.83 -13.52
CA GLY A 173 3.90 9.89 -14.23
C GLY A 173 3.87 10.96 -15.30
N ILE A 174 2.67 11.34 -15.71
CA ILE A 174 2.45 12.19 -16.88
C ILE A 174 1.85 13.52 -16.40
N PRO A 175 2.60 14.64 -16.50
CA PRO A 175 2.14 15.93 -15.99
C PRO A 175 0.93 16.50 -16.73
N LYS A 176 0.92 16.40 -18.07
CA LYS A 176 -0.18 16.88 -18.92
C LYS A 176 -1.15 15.74 -19.24
N PHE A 177 -1.75 15.12 -18.22
CA PHE A 177 -2.62 13.93 -18.38
C PHE A 177 -4.01 14.31 -18.89
N LEU A 178 -4.68 15.26 -18.24
CA LEU A 178 -6.01 15.76 -18.63
C LEU A 178 -6.12 17.26 -18.35
N LYS A 179 -6.44 18.06 -19.38
CA LYS A 179 -6.75 19.49 -19.20
C LYS A 179 -7.92 19.65 -18.23
N VAL A 180 -7.81 20.56 -17.27
CA VAL A 180 -8.88 20.79 -16.28
C VAL A 180 -10.19 21.19 -16.97
N GLU A 181 -10.14 22.05 -17.99
CA GLU A 181 -11.32 22.43 -18.77
C GLU A 181 -12.06 21.20 -19.33
N ASN A 182 -11.30 20.24 -19.89
CA ASN A 182 -11.87 18.99 -20.40
C ASN A 182 -12.39 18.10 -19.27
N ALA A 183 -11.71 18.06 -18.12
CA ALA A 183 -12.18 17.30 -16.96
C ALA A 183 -13.56 17.77 -16.49
N ILE A 184 -13.80 19.09 -16.48
CA ILE A 184 -15.07 19.70 -16.12
C ILE A 184 -16.10 19.50 -17.24
N LYS A 185 -15.80 19.97 -18.46
CA LYS A 185 -16.75 20.00 -19.58
C LYS A 185 -17.24 18.61 -19.99
N LYS A 186 -16.38 17.60 -19.86
CA LYS A 186 -16.72 16.21 -20.22
C LYS A 186 -17.21 15.39 -19.03
N GLY A 187 -17.31 15.97 -17.82
CA GLY A 187 -17.92 15.29 -16.67
C GLY A 187 -17.03 14.24 -15.99
N TYR A 188 -15.70 14.40 -16.01
CA TYR A 188 -14.80 13.59 -15.18
C TYR A 188 -14.81 14.03 -13.72
N ILE A 189 -15.05 15.32 -13.48
CA ILE A 189 -15.23 15.88 -12.15
C ILE A 189 -16.72 15.94 -11.85
N THR A 190 -17.16 15.15 -10.87
CA THR A 190 -18.56 15.10 -10.40
C THR A 190 -18.55 15.20 -8.88
N ASP A 191 -19.40 16.05 -8.32
CA ASP A 191 -19.52 16.27 -6.88
C ASP A 191 -18.18 16.61 -6.20
N ASP A 192 -17.42 17.53 -6.81
CA ASP A 192 -16.08 17.92 -6.37
C ASP A 192 -15.11 16.73 -6.23
N ALA A 193 -15.31 15.69 -7.03
CA ALA A 193 -14.54 14.47 -6.96
C ALA A 193 -14.08 13.94 -8.33
N ILE A 194 -12.99 13.20 -8.31
CA ILE A 194 -12.43 12.50 -9.48
C ILE A 194 -11.93 11.12 -9.07
N SER A 195 -12.00 10.15 -9.98
CA SER A 195 -11.48 8.80 -9.74
C SER A 195 -10.30 8.49 -10.66
N VAL A 196 -9.28 7.85 -10.10
CA VAL A 196 -8.07 7.44 -10.84
C VAL A 196 -7.73 6.00 -10.54
N SER A 197 -6.95 5.35 -11.40
CA SER A 197 -6.41 4.02 -11.12
C SER A 197 -5.02 3.79 -11.68
N VAL A 198 -4.36 2.77 -11.14
CA VAL A 198 -3.19 2.11 -11.73
C VAL A 198 -3.51 0.63 -11.94
N GLU A 199 -3.04 0.09 -13.06
CA GLU A 199 -3.13 -1.34 -13.39
C GLU A 199 -1.75 -1.85 -13.84
N LEU A 200 -1.23 -2.88 -13.17
CA LEU A 200 0.06 -3.50 -13.46
C LEU A 200 -0.09 -4.61 -14.51
N HIS A 201 0.90 -4.70 -15.39
CA HIS A 201 0.97 -5.66 -16.50
C HIS A 201 2.23 -6.54 -16.39
N PRO A 202 2.31 -7.44 -15.40
CA PRO A 202 3.46 -8.32 -15.25
C PRO A 202 3.59 -9.31 -16.40
N PHE A 203 4.81 -9.47 -16.92
CA PHE A 203 5.12 -10.36 -18.05
C PHE A 203 4.77 -11.84 -17.78
N TYR A 204 4.83 -12.30 -16.53
CA TYR A 204 4.64 -13.70 -16.17
C TYR A 204 3.18 -14.19 -16.23
N ARG A 205 2.19 -13.31 -16.44
CA ARG A 205 0.77 -13.73 -16.61
C ARG A 205 0.31 -13.80 -18.06
N LEU A 206 1.13 -13.35 -19.02
CA LEU A 206 0.80 -13.41 -20.45
C LEU A 206 0.98 -14.81 -21.06
N THR A 207 1.64 -15.74 -20.36
CA THR A 207 1.89 -17.10 -20.83
C THR A 207 0.81 -18.11 -20.45
N ASN A 208 -0.09 -17.76 -19.52
CA ASN A 208 -1.16 -18.68 -19.06
C ASN A 208 -2.48 -18.53 -19.84
N SER A 209 -2.55 -17.64 -20.83
CA SER A 209 -3.73 -17.47 -21.71
C SER A 209 -3.65 -18.28 -23.01
N VAL A 210 -2.55 -18.98 -23.27
CA VAL A 210 -2.41 -19.90 -24.41
C VAL A 210 -2.44 -21.33 -23.90
N SER A 211 -3.63 -21.80 -23.54
CA SER A 211 -3.98 -23.22 -23.39
C SER A 211 -5.51 -23.33 -23.37
N ARG A 212 -6.10 -23.34 -24.56
CA ARG A 212 -7.42 -23.93 -24.82
C ARG A 212 -7.29 -24.79 -26.06
#